data_AF-X0XPU8-F1
#
_entry.id   AF-X0XPU8-F1
#
_cell.length_a   1.000
_cell.length_b   1.000
_cell.length_c   1.000
_cell.angle_alpha   90.00
_cell.angle_beta   90.00
_cell.angle_gamma   90.00
#
_symmetry.space_group_name_H-M   'P 1'
#
loop_
_entity.id
_entity.type
_entity.pdbx_description
1 polymer ?
#
loop_
_entity_poly.entity_id
_entity_poly.type
_entity_poly.pdbx_seq_one_letter_code
_entity_poly.pdbx_strand_id
1 'polypeptide(L)'
;MHISEGVLSAPVLVTGAALAAAGVSVGLRKMDYEKIPQVAVLSSAFFVASFIHVPIGPANAHLILNGISGILLGWLCFPSILVALALQAILFQFG
;
A
#
# COMPACT_ATOMS: atom_id res chain seq x y z
N MET A 1 6.38 -6.24 -0.06
CA MET A 1 6.69 -7.26 0.96
C MET A 1 6.53 -6.59 2.31
N HIS A 2 5.82 -7.23 3.24
CA HIS A 2 5.72 -6.78 4.64
C HIS A 2 7.02 -7.08 5.37
N ILE A 3 7.35 -6.29 6.38
CA ILE A 3 8.59 -6.42 7.15
C ILE A 3 8.18 -6.49 8.61
N SER A 4 8.31 -7.69 9.19
CA SER A 4 7.87 -7.97 10.55
C SER A 4 8.31 -6.90 11.55
N GLU A 5 7.40 -6.57 12.45
CA GLU A 5 7.64 -5.61 13.53
C GLU A 5 8.93 -5.92 14.33
N GLY A 6 9.65 -4.87 14.71
CA GLY A 6 10.92 -4.97 15.45
C GLY A 6 12.14 -5.39 14.62
N VAL A 7 12.00 -5.72 13.33
CA VAL A 7 13.14 -6.07 12.46
C VAL A 7 13.93 -4.82 12.03
N LEU A 8 13.27 -3.68 11.87
CA LEU A 8 13.90 -2.45 11.39
C LEU A 8 14.40 -1.57 12.54
N SER A 9 15.53 -0.89 12.32
CA SER A 9 16.06 0.07 13.28
C SER A 9 15.23 1.35 13.31
N ALA A 10 15.23 2.05 14.45
CA ALA A 10 14.47 3.30 14.61
C ALA A 10 14.76 4.36 13.52
N PRO A 11 16.02 4.60 13.09
CA PRO A 11 16.28 5.54 12.01
C PRO A 11 15.64 5.15 10.67
N VAL A 12 15.58 3.86 10.34
CA VAL A 12 14.96 3.36 9.10
C VAL A 12 13.45 3.55 9.16
N LEU A 13 12.83 3.21 10.30
CA LEU A 13 11.39 3.40 10.52
C LEU A 13 11.00 4.87 10.42
N VAL A 14 11.71 5.77 11.10
CA VAL A 14 11.43 7.21 11.07
C VAL A 14 11.58 7.76 9.66
N THR A 15 12.63 7.37 8.93
CA THR A 15 12.86 7.83 7.55
C THR A 15 11.76 7.33 6.61
N GLY A 16 11.41 6.05 6.70
CA GLY A 16 10.33 5.45 5.90
C GLY A 16 8.97 6.09 6.18
N ALA A 17 8.65 6.29 7.47
CA ALA A 17 7.41 6.95 7.89
C ALA A 17 7.35 8.40 7.39
N ALA A 18 8.46 9.15 7.45
CA ALA A 18 8.52 10.52 6.95
C ALA A 18 8.29 10.58 5.42
N LEU A 19 8.92 9.69 4.66
CA LEU A 19 8.72 9.59 3.21
C LEU A 19 7.28 9.19 2.86
N ALA A 20 6.72 8.21 3.57
CA ALA A 20 5.33 7.78 3.39
C ALA A 20 4.35 8.93 3.69
N ALA A 21 4.54 9.63 4.82
CA ALA A 21 3.72 10.78 5.20
C ALA A 21 3.80 11.91 4.17
N ALA A 22 4.98 12.19 3.62
CA ALA A 22 5.14 13.18 2.55
C ALA A 22 4.38 12.77 1.28
N GLY A 23 4.53 11.52 0.83
CA GLY A 23 3.82 10.99 -0.34
C GLY A 23 2.30 11.01 -0.17
N VAL A 24 1.80 10.60 1.01
CA VAL A 24 0.37 10.65 1.35
C VAL A 24 -0.13 12.09 1.37
N SER A 25 0.63 13.02 1.96
CA SER A 25 0.26 14.44 2.00
C SER A 25 0.15 15.03 0.59
N VAL A 26 1.08 14.70 -0.31
CA VAL A 26 1.01 15.12 -1.72
C VAL A 26 -0.17 14.49 -2.44
N GLY A 27 -0.41 13.18 -2.24
CA GLY A 27 -1.54 12.47 -2.81
C GLY A 27 -2.89 13.05 -2.40
N LEU A 28 -3.08 13.31 -1.10
CA LEU A 28 -4.30 13.90 -0.55
C LEU A 28 -4.52 15.34 -1.04
N ARG A 29 -3.45 16.16 -1.11
CA ARG A 29 -3.55 17.53 -1.66
C ARG A 29 -3.96 17.57 -3.12
N LYS A 30 -3.67 16.52 -3.89
CA LYS A 30 -4.02 16.39 -5.31
C LYS A 30 -5.33 15.64 -5.55
N MET A 31 -6.02 15.22 -4.50
CA MET A 31 -7.22 14.38 -4.63
C MET A 31 -8.47 15.25 -4.75
N ASP A 32 -9.03 15.29 -5.95
CA ASP A 32 -10.37 15.83 -6.19
C ASP A 32 -11.43 14.88 -5.65
N TYR A 33 -12.57 15.43 -5.21
CA TYR A 33 -13.65 14.64 -4.60
C TYR A 33 -14.19 13.54 -5.55
N GLU A 34 -14.21 13.83 -6.85
CA GLU A 34 -14.64 12.91 -7.90
C GLU A 34 -13.70 11.69 -8.06
N LYS A 35 -12.45 11.80 -7.59
CA LYS A 35 -11.46 10.71 -7.65
C LYS A 35 -11.57 9.74 -6.48
N ILE A 36 -12.29 10.09 -5.41
CA ILE A 36 -12.44 9.25 -4.22
C ILE A 36 -12.93 7.83 -4.56
N PRO A 37 -13.99 7.63 -5.38
CA PRO A 37 -14.45 6.30 -5.74
C PRO A 37 -13.37 5.48 -6.46
N GLN A 38 -12.62 6.10 -7.38
CA GLN A 38 -11.55 5.44 -8.12
C GLN A 38 -10.42 4.97 -7.18
N VAL A 39 -10.02 5.82 -6.23
CA VAL A 39 -9.01 5.50 -5.21
C VAL A 39 -9.50 4.37 -4.31
N ALA A 40 -10.75 4.41 -3.85
CA ALA A 40 -11.32 3.38 -2.98
C ALA A 40 -11.34 2.00 -3.67
N VAL A 41 -11.75 1.95 -4.94
CA VAL A 41 -11.78 0.70 -5.72
C VAL A 41 -10.37 0.14 -5.89
N LEU A 42 -9.37 0.96 -6.24
CA LEU A 42 -8.00 0.46 -6.39
C LEU A 42 -7.33 0.10 -5.06
N SER A 43 -7.64 0.78 -3.96
CA SER A 43 -7.26 0.37 -2.61
C SER A 43 -7.83 -1.02 -2.28
N SER A 44 -9.11 -1.24 -2.60
CA SER A 44 -9.79 -2.51 -2.35
C SER A 44 -9.22 -3.64 -3.22
N ALA A 45 -8.94 -3.34 -4.49
CA ALA A 45 -8.32 -4.29 -5.42
C ALA A 45 -6.91 -4.68 -4.96
N PHE A 46 -6.07 -3.71 -4.57
CA PHE A 46 -4.75 -3.97 -3.98
C PHE A 46 -4.88 -4.88 -2.76
N PHE A 47 -5.79 -4.55 -1.84
CA PHE A 47 -6.00 -5.30 -0.61
C PHE A 47 -6.35 -6.76 -0.90
N VAL A 48 -7.41 -7.01 -1.67
CA VAL A 48 -7.87 -8.37 -1.99
C VAL A 48 -6.84 -9.13 -2.82
N ALA A 49 -6.28 -8.51 -3.85
CA ALA A 49 -5.32 -9.17 -4.74
C ALA A 49 -4.03 -9.59 -4.02
N SER A 50 -3.59 -8.83 -3.02
CA SER A 50 -2.38 -9.18 -2.25
C SER A 50 -2.51 -10.49 -1.44
N PHE A 51 -3.73 -10.95 -1.20
CA PHE A 51 -4.00 -12.25 -0.59
C PHE A 51 -4.08 -13.39 -1.62
N ILE A 52 -4.01 -13.09 -2.92
CA ILE A 52 -3.89 -14.10 -3.96
C ILE A 52 -2.42 -14.53 -4.03
N HIS A 53 -2.18 -15.76 -3.61
CA HIS A 53 -0.86 -16.39 -3.65
C HIS A 53 -0.76 -17.22 -4.94
N VAL A 54 0.31 -16.99 -5.69
CA VAL A 54 0.65 -17.74 -6.90
C VAL A 54 1.86 -18.61 -6.57
N PRO A 55 1.74 -19.94 -6.61
CA PRO A 55 2.86 -20.83 -6.34
C PRO A 55 3.90 -20.71 -7.47
N ILE A 56 5.15 -20.44 -7.11
CA ILE A 56 6.30 -20.39 -8.00
C ILE A 56 7.38 -21.30 -7.43
N GLY A 57 7.34 -22.58 -7.81
CA GLY A 57 8.27 -23.59 -7.30
C GLY A 57 8.19 -23.68 -5.76
N PRO A 58 9.32 -23.56 -5.03
CA PRO A 58 9.33 -23.62 -3.57
C PRO A 58 8.85 -22.32 -2.88
N ALA A 59 8.53 -21.27 -3.63
CA ALA A 59 8.11 -19.97 -3.10
C ALA A 59 6.68 -19.62 -3.52
N ASN A 60 6.07 -18.67 -2.81
CA ASN A 60 4.80 -18.06 -3.20
C ASN A 60 5.03 -16.60 -3.59
N ALA A 61 4.56 -16.22 -4.78
CA ALA A 61 4.43 -14.82 -5.16
C ALA A 61 3.04 -14.32 -4.81
N HIS A 62 2.90 -13.02 -4.56
CA HIS A 62 1.62 -12.40 -4.27
C HIS A 62 1.41 -11.19 -5.16
N LEU A 63 0.17 -10.91 -5.52
CA LEU A 63 -0.15 -9.81 -6.42
C LEU A 63 -0.18 -8.48 -5.66
N ILE A 64 0.88 -7.68 -5.80
CA ILE A 64 1.00 -6.41 -5.09
C ILE A 64 0.42 -5.21 -5.84
N LEU A 65 0.02 -5.34 -7.11
CA LEU A 65 -0.62 -4.28 -7.95
C LEU A 65 0.05 -2.88 -7.98
N ASN A 66 1.25 -2.70 -7.41
CA ASN A 66 1.91 -1.40 -7.25
C ASN A 66 2.05 -0.63 -8.55
N GLY A 67 2.49 -1.31 -9.62
CA GLY A 67 2.67 -0.69 -10.94
C GLY A 67 1.35 -0.16 -11.52
N ILE A 68 0.28 -0.97 -11.44
CA ILE A 68 -1.04 -0.58 -11.94
C ILE A 68 -1.59 0.59 -11.12
N SER A 69 -1.52 0.52 -9.78
CA SER A 69 -1.93 1.61 -8.91
C SER A 69 -1.15 2.89 -9.19
N GLY A 70 0.16 2.80 -9.41
CA GLY A 70 0.99 3.95 -9.76
C GLY A 70 0.63 4.57 -11.11
N ILE A 71 0.41 3.76 -12.14
CA ILE A 71 0.04 4.24 -13.49
C ILE A 71 -1.34 4.91 -13.48
N LEU A 72 -2.32 4.31 -12.79
CA LEU A 72 -3.71 4.78 -12.83
C LEU A 72 -3.99 5.94 -11.86
N LEU A 73 -3.32 5.98 -10.71
CA LEU A 73 -3.58 6.98 -9.66
C LEU A 73 -2.49 8.06 -9.58
N GLY A 74 -1.31 7.84 -10.15
CA GLY A 74 -0.17 8.73 -9.94
C GLY A 74 0.09 8.93 -8.44
N TRP A 75 0.10 10.17 -7.97
CA TRP A 75 0.33 10.51 -6.56
C TRP A 75 -0.77 10.01 -5.61
N LEU A 76 -1.98 9.76 -6.10
CA LEU A 76 -3.09 9.24 -5.27
C LEU A 76 -2.85 7.77 -4.89
N CYS A 77 -1.84 7.09 -5.45
CA CYS A 77 -1.47 5.74 -5.05
C CYS A 77 -0.98 5.66 -3.59
N PHE A 78 -0.38 6.74 -3.06
CA PHE A 78 0.12 6.78 -1.68
C PHE A 78 -1.00 6.65 -0.65
N PRO A 79 -2.03 7.53 -0.63
CA PRO A 79 -3.15 7.35 0.29
C PRO A 79 -3.94 6.07 0.02
N SER A 80 -4.04 5.63 -1.25
CA SER A 80 -4.68 4.35 -1.61
C SER A 80 -3.99 3.15 -0.95
N ILE A 81 -2.67 3.03 -1.09
CA ILE A 81 -1.90 1.90 -0.58
C ILE A 81 -1.81 1.96 0.95
N LEU A 82 -1.68 3.17 1.54
CA LEU A 82 -1.69 3.34 2.99
C LEU A 82 -2.95 2.72 3.62
N VAL A 83 -4.14 3.02 3.08
CA VAL A 83 -5.40 2.47 3.59
C VAL A 83 -5.40 0.95 3.51
N ALA A 84 -4.99 0.39 2.37
CA ALA A 84 -4.95 -1.05 2.20
C ALA A 84 -3.97 -1.74 3.17
N LEU A 85 -2.76 -1.20 3.34
CA LEU A 85 -1.78 -1.74 4.29
C LEU A 85 -2.24 -1.61 5.74
N ALA A 86 -2.88 -0.49 6.10
CA ALA A 86 -3.45 -0.31 7.44
C ALA A 86 -4.51 -1.37 7.74
N LEU A 87 -5.38 -1.68 6.77
CA LEU A 87 -6.36 -2.76 6.91
C LEU A 87 -5.69 -4.13 7.01
N GLN A 88 -4.59 -4.38 6.30
CA GLN A 88 -3.83 -5.63 6.41
C GLN A 88 -3.22 -5.80 7.80
N ALA A 89 -2.62 -4.74 8.33
CA ALA A 89 -2.05 -4.74 9.67
C ALA A 89 -3.13 -5.00 10.74
N ILE A 90 -4.26 -4.29 10.68
CA ILE A 90 -5.32 -4.40 11.69
C ILE A 90 -6.05 -5.74 11.61
N LEU A 91 -6.46 -6.17 10.42
CA LEU A 91 -7.35 -7.34 10.25
C LEU A 91 -6.60 -8.66 10.18
N PHE A 92 -5.35 -8.66 9.71
CA PHE A 92 -4.59 -9.88 9.40
C PHE A 92 -3.21 -9.93 10.06
N GLN A 93 -2.82 -8.91 10.84
CA GLN A 93 -1.51 -8.82 11.48
C GLN A 93 -0.35 -8.94 10.48
N PHE A 94 -0.57 -8.48 9.24
CA PHE A 94 0.47 -8.32 8.25
C PHE A 94 1.05 -6.91 8.34
N GLY A 95 2.28 -6.82 8.81
CA GLY A 95 3.02 -5.61 9.09
C GLY A 95 4.44 -6.01 9.37
#